data_AF-E4V448-F1
#
_entry.id   AF-E4V448-F1
#
_cell.length_a   1.000
_cell.length_b   1.000
_cell.length_c   1.000
_cell.angle_alpha   90.00
_cell.angle_beta   90.00
_cell.angle_gamma   90.00
#
_symmetry.space_group_name_H-M   'P 1'
#
loop_
_entity.id
_entity.type
_entity.pdbx_description
1 polymer ?
#
loop_
_entity_poly.entity_id
_entity_poly.type
_entity_poly.pdbx_seq_one_letter_code
_entity_poly.pdbx_strand_id
1 'polypeptide(L)'
;MDECRENARKLLKTTRRNNGPDIYTQDVPTYNVEFEELWSDISGRKDDGDVLENLLVAEACLRDRKAEKPEDDKNISAANSILHWTLGVLPPGEELASSWSDFQLADGEQKTSIISKYREDRLKATVGLRVLLHILPIVLADGTKHAEDILPSLAMFNSSSDPWTTDEAARMTTKLLQEYELKLREEDLFGTIIEDILRKKVKPAFSKTKTPAITPAGRKDIHPIPQPSFDPTLFDTGTKPWKFKEGYIVSILSWIVTRYQNTEYSMIERHFPLLVPAILSFIDDENIAYKAAGCSLLKAVLGPLERAKSDILRRTNLDSVFQDALSHCLLSIPTITPEKESVYLLSLAYPAIFSVIRTRFAFFANYKGGFSKPQPTKPKAEFERDTQLRIESLSRIVRHHIISSYLHTSSPRPTEDTSISSYPHPLLSTLLLKQLAEAVSSLEIEATKYLQDVVPLLSSTLTNPFGLAYIPLLIAAGQCYQSVILNCWPRLSRWRGDILAGICTCWLRLCDDKEDGIFSNKEESDDRVQLRSVLQGLVVLLKAIELEKAADFEIELKTMVDADARLESLLLI
;
A
#
# COMPACT_ATOMS: atom_id res chain seq x y z
N MET A 1 -28.50 -22.17 31.69
CA MET A 1 -27.72 -20.92 31.49
C MET A 1 -26.61 -20.72 32.53
N ASP A 2 -26.86 -20.83 33.83
CA ASP A 2 -25.83 -20.56 34.87
C ASP A 2 -24.57 -21.44 34.78
N GLU A 3 -24.73 -22.73 34.44
CA GLU A 3 -23.60 -23.65 34.26
C GLU A 3 -22.71 -23.26 33.06
N CYS A 4 -23.34 -22.82 31.95
CA CYS A 4 -22.63 -22.31 30.77
C CYS A 4 -21.76 -21.09 31.14
N ARG A 5 -22.33 -20.16 31.92
CA ARG A 5 -21.60 -19.00 32.45
C ARG A 5 -20.47 -19.38 33.38
N GLU A 6 -20.67 -20.35 34.27
CA GLU A 6 -19.61 -20.81 35.15
C GLU A 6 -18.43 -21.41 34.37
N ASN A 7 -18.72 -22.17 33.32
CA ASN A 7 -17.70 -22.73 32.43
C ASN A 7 -16.99 -21.64 31.62
N ALA A 8 -17.71 -20.67 31.08
CA ALA A 8 -17.13 -19.50 30.40
C ALA A 8 -16.18 -18.72 31.33
N ARG A 9 -16.58 -18.47 32.59
CA ARG A 9 -15.72 -17.82 33.60
C ARG A 9 -14.47 -18.62 33.95
N LYS A 10 -14.59 -19.94 34.05
CA LYS A 10 -13.44 -20.84 34.30
C LYS A 10 -12.44 -20.78 33.14
N LEU A 11 -12.95 -20.78 31.89
CA LEU A 11 -12.12 -20.63 30.71
C LEU A 11 -11.42 -19.28 30.68
N LEU A 12 -12.13 -18.18 30.93
CA LEU A 12 -11.54 -16.83 30.98
C LEU A 12 -10.44 -16.71 32.03
N LYS A 13 -10.66 -17.26 33.23
CA LYS A 13 -9.63 -17.28 34.29
C LYS A 13 -8.39 -18.06 33.86
N THR A 14 -8.57 -19.18 33.17
CA THR A 14 -7.48 -20.03 32.68
C THR A 14 -6.70 -19.33 31.56
N THR A 15 -7.40 -18.74 30.59
CA THR A 15 -6.82 -17.98 29.48
C THR A 15 -6.03 -16.76 29.96
N ARG A 16 -6.57 -16.01 30.93
CA ARG A 16 -5.88 -14.88 31.57
C ARG A 16 -4.60 -15.34 32.28
N ARG A 17 -4.58 -16.54 32.86
CA ARG A 17 -3.42 -17.09 33.59
C ARG A 17 -2.34 -17.70 32.69
N ASN A 18 -2.74 -18.38 31.60
CA ASN A 18 -1.82 -19.14 30.76
C ASN A 18 -1.12 -18.32 29.68
N ASN A 19 -1.47 -17.04 29.50
CA ASN A 19 -0.94 -16.19 28.42
C ASN A 19 -1.05 -16.79 27.00
N GLY A 20 -1.89 -17.82 26.79
CA GLY A 20 -2.02 -18.54 25.52
C GLY A 20 -2.67 -17.69 24.41
N PRO A 21 -2.21 -17.79 23.15
CA PRO A 21 -2.69 -16.93 22.08
C PRO A 21 -4.17 -17.11 21.74
N ASP A 22 -4.75 -18.29 22.03
CA ASP A 22 -6.08 -18.68 21.56
C ASP A 22 -7.02 -19.07 22.71
N ILE A 23 -8.30 -18.70 22.56
CA ILE A 23 -9.40 -19.33 23.31
C ILE A 23 -9.96 -20.44 22.43
N TYR A 24 -9.73 -21.70 22.82
CA TYR A 24 -10.43 -22.84 22.27
C TYR A 24 -11.84 -22.87 22.88
N THR A 25 -12.79 -22.20 22.22
CA THR A 25 -14.20 -22.13 22.69
C THR A 25 -14.85 -23.51 22.81
N GLN A 26 -14.27 -24.53 22.18
CA GLN A 26 -14.64 -25.94 22.31
C GLN A 26 -14.61 -26.44 23.77
N ASP A 27 -13.86 -25.76 24.65
CA ASP A 27 -13.77 -26.09 26.08
C ASP A 27 -15.02 -25.64 26.88
N VAL A 28 -15.87 -24.77 26.31
CA VAL A 28 -17.21 -24.49 26.86
C VAL A 28 -18.19 -25.48 26.26
N PRO A 29 -18.89 -26.30 27.06
CA PRO A 29 -19.86 -27.26 26.55
C PRO A 29 -21.02 -26.53 25.86
N THR A 30 -21.60 -27.16 24.83
CA THR A 30 -22.74 -26.59 24.11
C THR A 30 -24.02 -26.73 24.92
N TYR A 31 -24.86 -25.70 24.85
CA TYR A 31 -26.15 -25.67 25.55
C TYR A 31 -27.23 -25.28 24.56
N ASN A 32 -28.20 -26.17 24.34
CA ASN A 32 -29.30 -25.90 23.44
C ASN A 32 -30.40 -25.12 24.18
N VAL A 33 -30.54 -23.84 23.88
CA VAL A 33 -31.44 -22.89 24.55
C VAL A 33 -32.15 -22.03 23.50
N GLU A 34 -33.45 -21.78 23.67
CA GLU A 34 -34.24 -20.93 22.77
C GLU A 34 -33.64 -19.51 22.63
N PHE A 35 -33.85 -18.87 21.47
CA PHE A 35 -33.27 -17.54 21.21
C PHE A 35 -33.79 -16.50 22.19
N GLU A 36 -35.07 -16.58 22.58
CA GLU A 36 -35.67 -15.68 23.57
C GLU A 36 -34.99 -15.80 24.94
N GLU A 37 -34.73 -17.03 25.41
CA GLU A 37 -34.06 -17.27 26.69
C GLU A 37 -32.59 -16.80 26.65
N LEU A 38 -31.88 -17.10 25.55
CA LEU A 38 -30.50 -16.63 25.35
C LEU A 38 -30.42 -15.11 25.32
N TRP A 39 -31.32 -14.44 24.60
CA TRP A 39 -31.35 -12.98 24.52
C TRP A 39 -31.74 -12.35 25.86
N SER A 40 -32.69 -12.94 26.59
CA SER A 40 -33.08 -12.45 27.91
C SER A 40 -31.90 -12.45 28.89
N ASP A 41 -31.11 -13.52 28.90
CA ASP A 41 -29.92 -13.62 29.75
C ASP A 41 -28.80 -12.66 29.33
N ILE A 42 -28.52 -12.49 28.03
CA ILE A 42 -27.52 -11.52 27.54
C ILE A 42 -27.98 -10.09 27.83
N SER A 43 -29.24 -9.76 27.53
CA SER A 43 -29.77 -8.40 27.66
C SER A 43 -29.87 -7.94 29.12
N GLY A 44 -30.20 -8.84 30.04
CA GLY A 44 -30.24 -8.56 31.48
C GLY A 44 -28.87 -8.27 32.11
N ARG A 45 -27.76 -8.56 31.41
CA ARG A 45 -26.39 -8.43 31.92
C ARG A 45 -25.48 -7.61 30.99
N LYS A 46 -26.05 -6.76 30.13
CA LYS A 46 -25.27 -5.89 29.22
C LYS A 46 -24.36 -4.92 29.97
N ASP A 47 -24.78 -4.50 31.17
CA ASP A 47 -24.09 -3.49 31.98
C ASP A 47 -23.06 -4.10 32.95
N ASP A 48 -22.97 -5.43 33.07
CA ASP A 48 -22.08 -6.13 34.01
C ASP A 48 -20.58 -6.07 33.59
N GLY A 49 -20.26 -5.43 32.47
CA GLY A 49 -18.89 -5.16 32.02
C GLY A 49 -18.13 -6.34 31.41
N ASP A 50 -18.61 -7.57 31.53
CA ASP A 50 -17.96 -8.77 30.95
C ASP A 50 -18.58 -9.17 29.60
N VAL A 51 -18.39 -8.31 28.59
CA VAL A 51 -18.85 -8.53 27.21
C VAL A 51 -18.29 -9.83 26.63
N LEU A 52 -17.06 -10.19 27.00
CA LEU A 52 -16.42 -11.41 26.52
C LEU A 52 -17.08 -12.67 27.09
N GLU A 53 -17.46 -12.69 28.39
CA GLU A 53 -18.27 -13.77 28.95
C GLU A 53 -19.59 -13.93 28.17
N ASN A 54 -20.29 -12.83 27.90
CA ASN A 54 -21.55 -12.86 27.16
C ASN A 54 -21.39 -13.41 25.72
N LEU A 55 -20.29 -13.06 25.04
CA LEU A 55 -19.97 -13.58 23.71
C LEU A 55 -19.62 -15.07 23.73
N LEU A 56 -18.90 -15.55 24.75
CA LEU A 56 -18.60 -16.98 24.91
C LEU A 56 -19.86 -17.80 25.15
N VAL A 57 -20.78 -17.31 25.97
CA VAL A 57 -22.09 -17.95 26.19
C VAL A 57 -22.89 -17.99 24.90
N ALA A 58 -22.95 -16.87 24.17
CA ALA A 58 -23.61 -16.81 22.87
C ALA A 58 -23.01 -17.80 21.87
N GLU A 59 -21.68 -17.88 21.76
CA GLU A 59 -21.00 -18.83 20.87
C GLU A 59 -21.33 -20.28 21.23
N ALA A 60 -21.23 -20.63 22.51
CA ALA A 60 -21.48 -22.00 22.97
C ALA A 60 -22.93 -22.45 22.74
N CYS A 61 -23.90 -21.54 22.86
CA CYS A 61 -25.31 -21.83 22.58
C CYS A 61 -25.64 -21.93 21.08
N LEU A 62 -24.86 -21.27 20.22
CA LEU A 62 -25.11 -21.22 18.78
C LEU A 62 -24.30 -22.26 17.99
N ARG A 63 -23.18 -22.75 18.52
CA ARG A 63 -22.21 -23.61 17.82
C ARG A 63 -22.80 -24.88 17.22
N ASP A 64 -23.63 -25.60 17.99
CA ASP A 64 -24.23 -26.87 17.56
C ASP A 64 -25.65 -26.71 16.97
N ARG A 65 -26.15 -25.47 16.87
CA ARG A 65 -27.46 -25.23 16.26
C ARG A 65 -27.39 -25.42 14.76
N LYS A 66 -28.39 -26.12 14.22
CA LYS A 66 -28.57 -26.20 12.76
C LYS A 66 -28.94 -24.82 12.22
N ALA A 67 -28.55 -24.56 10.97
CA ALA A 67 -28.91 -23.37 10.21
C ALA A 67 -30.39 -23.40 9.76
N GLU A 68 -31.30 -23.69 10.68
CA GLU A 68 -32.74 -23.71 10.45
C GLU A 68 -33.33 -22.40 11.00
N LYS A 69 -34.11 -21.70 10.16
CA LYS A 69 -34.74 -20.44 10.53
C LYS A 69 -35.79 -20.71 11.63
N PRO A 70 -35.80 -19.95 12.75
CA PRO A 70 -36.84 -20.10 13.76
C PRO A 70 -38.22 -19.76 13.17
N GLU A 71 -39.21 -20.60 13.46
CA GLU A 71 -40.60 -20.42 12.99
C GLU A 71 -41.39 -19.39 13.83
N ASP A 72 -40.97 -19.14 15.08
CA ASP A 72 -41.62 -18.21 16.00
C ASP A 72 -41.08 -16.78 15.83
N ASP A 73 -41.99 -15.82 15.63
CA ASP A 73 -41.71 -14.38 15.53
C ASP A 73 -40.87 -13.85 16.71
N LYS A 74 -41.09 -14.37 17.91
CA LYS A 74 -40.30 -13.99 19.10
C LYS A 74 -38.85 -14.41 18.98
N ASN A 75 -38.61 -15.64 18.55
CA ASN A 75 -37.27 -16.17 18.34
C ASN A 75 -36.55 -15.48 17.17
N ILE A 76 -37.28 -15.10 16.10
CA ILE A 76 -36.75 -14.27 15.02
C ILE A 76 -36.30 -12.90 15.56
N SER A 77 -37.13 -12.24 16.37
CA SER A 77 -36.81 -10.94 16.97
C SER A 77 -35.61 -11.03 17.91
N ALA A 78 -35.54 -12.08 18.72
CA ALA A 78 -34.41 -12.35 19.61
C ALA A 78 -33.10 -12.60 18.83
N ALA A 79 -33.15 -13.40 17.75
CA ALA A 79 -31.99 -13.64 16.90
C ALA A 79 -31.47 -12.35 16.23
N ASN A 80 -32.37 -11.51 15.70
CA ASN A 80 -32.01 -10.19 15.18
C ASN A 80 -31.39 -9.29 16.26
N SER A 81 -31.91 -9.36 17.48
CA SER A 81 -31.38 -8.57 18.61
C SER A 81 -29.98 -9.02 19.03
N ILE A 82 -29.72 -10.33 19.02
CA ILE A 82 -28.38 -10.90 19.25
C ILE A 82 -27.42 -10.46 18.13
N LEU A 83 -27.86 -10.49 16.87
CA LEU A 83 -27.08 -10.01 15.73
C LEU A 83 -26.70 -8.53 15.90
N HIS A 84 -27.67 -7.66 16.14
CA HIS A 84 -27.42 -6.22 16.33
C HIS A 84 -26.53 -5.92 17.53
N TRP A 85 -26.72 -6.63 18.65
CA TRP A 85 -25.83 -6.51 19.79
C TRP A 85 -24.41 -6.94 19.46
N THR A 86 -24.23 -8.08 18.78
CA THR A 86 -22.92 -8.58 18.37
C THR A 86 -22.22 -7.58 17.45
N LEU A 87 -22.92 -7.03 16.46
CA LEU A 87 -22.40 -5.98 15.57
C LEU A 87 -21.99 -4.72 16.35
N GLY A 88 -22.71 -4.36 17.41
CA GLY A 88 -22.41 -3.18 18.23
C GLY A 88 -21.19 -3.34 19.15
N VAL A 89 -20.88 -4.57 19.59
CA VAL A 89 -19.74 -4.83 20.51
C VAL A 89 -18.43 -5.16 19.81
N LEU A 90 -18.48 -5.47 18.51
CA LEU A 90 -17.32 -5.85 17.70
C LEU A 90 -16.29 -4.74 17.48
N PRO A 91 -16.66 -3.47 17.19
CA PRO A 91 -15.68 -2.44 16.89
C PRO A 91 -14.59 -2.31 17.98
N PRO A 92 -13.32 -2.11 17.59
CA PRO A 92 -12.25 -1.93 18.56
C PRO A 92 -12.49 -0.66 19.40
N GLY A 93 -12.09 -0.71 20.68
CA GLY A 93 -12.15 0.47 21.54
C GLY A 93 -11.26 1.61 21.03
N GLU A 94 -11.55 2.84 21.42
CA GLU A 94 -10.85 4.05 20.92
C GLU A 94 -9.32 3.99 21.13
N GLU A 95 -8.86 3.43 22.25
CA GLU A 95 -7.43 3.26 22.53
C GLU A 95 -6.74 2.27 21.60
N LEU A 96 -7.39 1.14 21.29
CA LEU A 96 -6.86 0.14 20.36
C LEU A 96 -6.90 0.69 18.93
N ALA A 97 -7.98 1.37 18.56
CA ALA A 97 -8.12 1.99 17.24
C ALA A 97 -7.06 3.07 16.98
N SER A 98 -6.74 3.90 17.99
CA SER A 98 -5.69 4.93 17.88
C SER A 98 -4.27 4.36 17.83
N SER A 99 -4.04 3.16 18.38
CA SER A 99 -2.74 2.46 18.28
C SER A 99 -2.41 1.95 16.86
N TRP A 100 -3.35 2.04 15.91
CA TRP A 100 -3.17 1.53 14.55
C TRP A 100 -1.92 2.09 13.87
N SER A 101 -1.70 3.40 13.97
CA SER A 101 -0.57 4.04 13.30
C SER A 101 0.79 3.58 13.84
N ASP A 102 0.92 3.49 15.16
CA ASP A 102 2.11 2.97 15.83
C ASP A 102 2.32 1.50 15.47
N PHE A 103 1.24 0.71 15.41
CA PHE A 103 1.31 -0.70 15.02
C PHE A 103 1.83 -0.90 13.58
N GLN A 104 1.51 -0.01 12.64
CA GLN A 104 2.02 -0.11 11.27
C GLN A 104 3.52 0.14 11.18
N LEU A 105 4.04 1.09 11.97
CA LEU A 105 5.46 1.47 11.98
C LEU A 105 6.32 0.64 12.96
N ALA A 106 5.66 -0.10 13.85
CA ALA A 106 6.30 -0.90 14.88
C ALA A 106 7.16 -2.04 14.32
N ASP A 107 8.28 -2.30 14.97
CA ASP A 107 9.07 -3.51 14.74
C ASP A 107 8.40 -4.76 15.37
N GLY A 108 9.04 -5.93 15.21
CA GLY A 108 8.47 -7.20 15.68
C GLY A 108 8.25 -7.25 17.20
N GLU A 109 9.14 -6.63 17.99
CA GLU A 109 9.04 -6.62 19.44
C GLU A 109 7.92 -5.67 19.91
N GLN A 110 7.88 -4.47 19.35
CA GLN A 110 6.83 -3.48 19.60
C GLN A 110 5.45 -4.01 19.22
N LYS A 111 5.32 -4.68 18.07
CA LYS A 111 4.07 -5.33 17.66
C LYS A 111 3.61 -6.37 18.66
N THR A 112 4.54 -7.20 19.15
CA THR A 112 4.24 -8.24 20.16
C THR A 112 3.78 -7.61 21.47
N SER A 113 4.37 -6.48 21.87
CA SER A 113 3.95 -5.70 23.03
C SER A 113 2.51 -5.17 22.90
N ILE A 114 2.18 -4.52 21.77
CA ILE A 114 0.81 -4.03 21.50
C ILE A 114 -0.19 -5.18 21.48
N ILE A 115 0.15 -6.29 20.82
CA ILE A 115 -0.65 -7.52 20.79
C ILE A 115 -0.93 -8.05 22.19
N SER A 116 0.07 -8.06 23.08
CA SER A 116 -0.08 -8.53 24.45
C SER A 116 -0.96 -7.60 25.28
N LYS A 117 -0.83 -6.29 25.09
CA LYS A 117 -1.60 -5.25 25.80
C LYS A 117 -3.10 -5.36 25.50
N TYR A 118 -3.46 -5.55 24.23
CA TYR A 118 -4.86 -5.56 23.77
C TYR A 118 -5.40 -6.97 23.49
N ARG A 119 -4.81 -7.99 24.12
CA ARG A 119 -5.19 -9.40 23.89
C ARG A 119 -6.66 -9.68 24.14
N GLU A 120 -7.24 -9.13 25.20
CA GLU A 120 -8.65 -9.37 25.56
C GLU A 120 -9.62 -8.78 24.51
N ASP A 121 -9.33 -7.58 23.99
CA ASP A 121 -10.10 -6.98 22.90
C ASP A 121 -10.02 -7.77 21.60
N ARG A 122 -8.84 -8.32 21.28
CA ARG A 122 -8.65 -9.18 20.09
C ARG A 122 -9.41 -10.51 20.21
N LEU A 123 -9.43 -11.07 21.42
CA LEU A 123 -10.20 -12.27 21.73
C LEU A 123 -11.71 -12.00 21.64
N LYS A 124 -12.18 -10.87 22.20
CA LYS A 124 -13.57 -10.39 22.07
C LYS A 124 -13.99 -10.30 20.61
N ALA A 125 -13.18 -9.70 19.75
CA ALA A 125 -13.44 -9.63 18.32
C ALA A 125 -13.52 -11.03 17.69
N THR A 126 -12.57 -11.92 17.97
CA THR A 126 -12.52 -13.27 17.40
C THR A 126 -13.75 -14.10 17.79
N VAL A 127 -14.13 -14.09 19.07
CA VAL A 127 -15.33 -14.80 19.55
C VAL A 127 -16.60 -14.18 18.98
N GLY A 128 -16.70 -12.85 18.93
CA GLY A 128 -17.84 -12.16 18.31
C GLY A 128 -18.01 -12.50 16.82
N LEU A 129 -16.92 -12.68 16.08
CA LEU A 129 -16.97 -13.13 14.69
C LEU A 129 -17.44 -14.59 14.57
N ARG A 130 -17.09 -15.48 15.51
CA ARG A 130 -17.64 -16.85 15.56
C ARG A 130 -19.15 -16.81 15.82
N VAL A 131 -19.62 -15.96 16.75
CA VAL A 131 -21.06 -15.72 16.97
C VAL A 131 -21.75 -15.28 15.68
N LEU A 132 -21.16 -14.31 14.95
CA LEU A 132 -21.69 -13.88 13.65
C LEU A 132 -21.75 -15.04 12.64
N LEU A 133 -20.71 -15.86 12.55
CA LEU A 133 -20.67 -17.01 11.64
C LEU A 133 -21.83 -17.99 11.91
N HIS A 134 -22.21 -18.19 13.16
CA HIS A 134 -23.30 -19.10 13.51
C HIS A 134 -24.69 -18.46 13.34
N ILE A 135 -24.85 -17.17 13.65
CA ILE A 135 -26.17 -16.51 13.60
C ILE A 135 -26.57 -16.02 12.21
N LEU A 136 -25.61 -15.61 11.38
CA LEU A 136 -25.89 -15.06 10.05
C LEU A 136 -26.66 -16.03 9.14
N PRO A 137 -26.31 -17.33 9.03
CA PRO A 137 -27.08 -18.28 8.24
C PRO A 137 -28.53 -18.47 8.71
N ILE A 138 -28.79 -18.28 10.00
CA ILE A 138 -30.10 -18.46 10.62
C ILE A 138 -30.99 -17.24 10.37
N VAL A 139 -30.42 -16.04 10.54
CA VAL A 139 -31.16 -14.77 10.41
C VAL A 139 -31.39 -14.39 8.94
N LEU A 140 -30.46 -14.74 8.05
CA LEU A 140 -30.44 -14.27 6.66
C LEU A 140 -30.91 -15.33 5.64
N ALA A 141 -31.70 -16.29 6.09
CA ALA A 141 -32.30 -17.32 5.23
C ALA A 141 -33.15 -16.74 4.06
N ASP A 142 -33.64 -15.49 4.18
CA ASP A 142 -34.49 -14.81 3.17
C ASP A 142 -33.83 -13.59 2.48
N GLY A 143 -32.49 -13.48 2.47
CA GLY A 143 -31.76 -12.51 1.62
C GLY A 143 -31.01 -11.38 2.32
N THR A 144 -30.67 -10.35 1.54
CA THR A 144 -29.64 -9.30 1.75
C THR A 144 -29.96 -8.21 2.80
N LYS A 145 -30.92 -8.43 3.70
CA LYS A 145 -31.32 -7.46 4.72
C LYS A 145 -30.15 -7.19 5.70
N HIS A 146 -29.86 -5.92 6.00
CA HIS A 146 -28.77 -5.46 6.88
C HIS A 146 -27.33 -5.63 6.35
N ALA A 147 -27.14 -5.90 5.06
CA ALA A 147 -25.81 -6.00 4.47
C ALA A 147 -24.96 -4.73 4.69
N GLU A 148 -25.59 -3.57 4.78
CA GLU A 148 -24.97 -2.28 5.06
C GLU A 148 -24.34 -2.15 6.46
N ASP A 149 -24.75 -2.97 7.43
CA ASP A 149 -24.18 -3.01 8.78
C ASP A 149 -23.25 -4.21 8.96
N ILE A 150 -23.57 -5.35 8.33
CA ILE A 150 -22.79 -6.59 8.42
C ILE A 150 -21.47 -6.46 7.68
N LEU A 151 -21.47 -5.99 6.43
CA LEU A 151 -20.26 -5.94 5.61
C LEU A 151 -19.17 -5.04 6.21
N PRO A 152 -19.46 -3.80 6.66
CA PRO A 152 -18.43 -2.98 7.31
C PRO A 152 -17.89 -3.67 8.56
N SER A 153 -18.76 -4.33 9.34
CA SER A 153 -18.36 -4.99 10.58
C SER A 153 -17.42 -6.18 10.34
N LEU A 154 -17.64 -6.93 9.27
CA LEU A 154 -16.71 -7.99 8.82
C LEU A 154 -15.43 -7.39 8.21
N ALA A 155 -15.56 -6.33 7.41
CA ALA A 155 -14.45 -5.68 6.72
C ALA A 155 -13.41 -5.08 7.67
N MET A 156 -13.81 -4.64 8.87
CA MET A 156 -12.88 -4.20 9.93
C MET A 156 -11.81 -5.25 10.26
N PHE A 157 -12.12 -6.53 10.11
CA PHE A 157 -11.27 -7.65 10.55
C PHE A 157 -10.71 -8.45 9.37
N ASN A 158 -10.67 -7.88 8.17
CA ASN A 158 -10.22 -8.59 6.97
C ASN A 158 -8.68 -8.68 6.82
N SER A 159 -7.91 -7.99 7.66
CA SER A 159 -6.45 -7.93 7.56
C SER A 159 -5.79 -8.28 8.89
N SER A 160 -4.86 -9.24 8.87
CA SER A 160 -4.01 -9.55 10.04
C SER A 160 -2.97 -8.46 10.33
N SER A 161 -2.82 -7.49 9.43
CA SER A 161 -1.98 -6.30 9.65
C SER A 161 -2.63 -5.27 10.59
N ASP A 162 -3.89 -5.47 10.99
CA ASP A 162 -4.57 -4.59 11.92
C ASP A 162 -4.37 -5.06 13.38
N PRO A 163 -4.14 -4.15 14.34
CA PRO A 163 -3.81 -4.53 15.72
C PRO A 163 -4.95 -5.27 16.43
N TRP A 164 -6.20 -5.03 16.03
CA TRP A 164 -7.39 -5.67 16.60
C TRP A 164 -7.72 -7.03 15.99
N THR A 165 -7.03 -7.45 14.92
CA THR A 165 -7.37 -8.66 14.16
C THR A 165 -6.41 -9.81 14.50
N THR A 166 -6.95 -11.02 14.60
CA THR A 166 -6.18 -12.27 14.71
C THR A 166 -6.12 -12.98 13.35
N ASP A 167 -5.14 -13.86 13.12
CA ASP A 167 -5.07 -14.60 11.86
C ASP A 167 -6.31 -15.48 11.64
N GLU A 168 -6.90 -16.00 12.71
CA GLU A 168 -8.16 -16.74 12.63
C GLU A 168 -9.32 -15.82 12.24
N ALA A 169 -9.47 -14.67 12.89
CA ALA A 169 -10.49 -13.68 12.57
C ALA A 169 -10.40 -13.25 11.10
N ALA A 170 -9.20 -12.94 10.61
CA ALA A 170 -8.97 -12.57 9.21
C ALA A 170 -9.39 -13.68 8.24
N ARG A 171 -9.03 -14.94 8.50
CA ARG A 171 -9.45 -16.06 7.64
C ARG A 171 -10.97 -16.25 7.62
N MET A 172 -11.62 -16.18 8.79
CA MET A 172 -13.07 -16.32 8.89
C MET A 172 -13.81 -15.21 8.14
N THR A 173 -13.39 -13.96 8.32
CA THR A 173 -14.04 -12.79 7.72
C THR A 173 -13.81 -12.72 6.23
N THR A 174 -12.60 -13.00 5.74
CA THR A 174 -12.33 -13.05 4.30
C THR A 174 -13.23 -14.06 3.60
N LYS A 175 -13.43 -15.26 4.19
CA LYS A 175 -14.33 -16.28 3.62
C LYS A 175 -15.78 -15.78 3.58
N LEU A 176 -16.29 -15.25 4.68
CA LEU A 176 -17.66 -14.72 4.75
C LEU A 176 -17.85 -13.55 3.78
N LEU A 177 -16.93 -12.59 3.74
CA LEU A 177 -17.00 -11.44 2.83
C LEU A 177 -17.06 -11.89 1.36
N GLN A 178 -16.30 -12.93 0.97
CA GLN A 178 -16.36 -13.48 -0.38
C GLN A 178 -17.72 -14.12 -0.71
N GLU A 179 -18.30 -14.87 0.23
CA GLU A 179 -19.62 -15.48 0.06
C GLU A 179 -20.72 -14.41 -0.11
N TYR A 180 -20.69 -13.35 0.70
CA TYR A 180 -21.64 -12.24 0.59
C TYR A 180 -21.40 -11.41 -0.67
N GLU A 181 -20.15 -11.14 -1.02
CA GLU A 181 -19.80 -10.43 -2.25
C GLU A 181 -20.35 -11.16 -3.48
N LEU A 182 -20.20 -12.48 -3.55
CA LEU A 182 -20.74 -13.28 -4.65
C LEU A 182 -22.26 -13.14 -4.75
N LYS A 183 -22.98 -13.35 -3.65
CA LYS A 183 -24.45 -13.22 -3.60
C LYS A 183 -24.93 -11.83 -4.01
N LEU A 184 -24.28 -10.78 -3.50
CA LEU A 184 -24.64 -9.40 -3.80
C LEU A 184 -24.40 -9.01 -5.26
N ARG A 185 -23.40 -9.62 -5.91
CA ARG A 185 -23.14 -9.42 -7.33
C ARG A 185 -24.12 -10.20 -8.21
N GLU A 186 -24.50 -11.42 -7.80
CA GLU A 186 -25.57 -12.19 -8.46
C GLU A 186 -26.92 -11.45 -8.43
N GLU A 187 -27.20 -10.73 -7.35
CA GLU A 187 -28.41 -9.91 -7.19
C GLU A 187 -28.28 -8.46 -7.74
N ASP A 188 -27.12 -8.08 -8.31
CA ASP A 188 -26.81 -6.71 -8.77
C ASP A 188 -26.99 -5.61 -7.68
N LEU A 189 -26.88 -5.99 -6.41
CA LEU A 189 -27.03 -5.09 -5.25
C LEU A 189 -25.70 -4.57 -4.72
N PHE A 190 -24.58 -5.20 -5.10
CA PHE A 190 -23.25 -4.89 -4.56
C PHE A 190 -22.93 -3.40 -4.62
N GLY A 191 -23.12 -2.76 -5.78
CA GLY A 191 -22.80 -1.35 -5.93
C GLY A 191 -23.64 -0.41 -5.06
N THR A 192 -24.93 -0.71 -4.91
CA THR A 192 -25.84 0.08 -4.07
C THR A 192 -25.50 -0.06 -2.59
N ILE A 193 -25.17 -1.27 -2.12
CA ILE A 193 -24.77 -1.51 -0.73
C ILE A 193 -23.44 -0.81 -0.41
N ILE A 194 -22.44 -0.89 -1.31
CA ILE A 194 -21.18 -0.17 -1.12
C ILE A 194 -21.42 1.34 -1.08
N GLU A 195 -22.27 1.88 -1.96
CA GLU A 195 -22.62 3.31 -1.94
C GLU A 195 -23.25 3.72 -0.59
N ASP A 196 -24.15 2.90 -0.08
CA ASP A 196 -24.81 3.11 1.21
C ASP A 196 -23.81 3.09 2.38
N ILE A 197 -22.87 2.16 2.39
CA ILE A 197 -21.77 2.13 3.38
C ILE A 197 -20.94 3.41 3.30
N LEU A 198 -20.58 3.85 2.10
CA LEU A 198 -19.81 5.08 1.90
C LEU A 198 -20.57 6.31 2.40
N ARG A 199 -21.90 6.36 2.21
CA ARG A 199 -22.75 7.48 2.64
C ARG A 199 -23.05 7.48 4.14
N LYS A 200 -23.35 6.32 4.72
CA LYS A 200 -23.85 6.17 6.09
C LYS A 200 -22.73 5.98 7.12
N LYS A 201 -21.56 5.44 6.74
CA LYS A 201 -20.44 5.17 7.65
C LYS A 201 -19.19 5.98 7.32
N VAL A 202 -18.70 5.91 6.09
CA VAL A 202 -17.43 6.59 5.72
C VAL A 202 -17.58 8.10 5.75
N LYS A 203 -18.54 8.68 5.02
CA LYS A 203 -18.68 10.13 4.93
C LYS A 203 -18.82 10.83 6.30
N PRO A 204 -19.62 10.32 7.27
CA PRO A 204 -19.66 10.88 8.62
C PRO A 204 -18.32 10.88 9.36
N ALA A 205 -17.52 9.81 9.23
CA ALA A 205 -16.20 9.68 9.88
C ALA A 205 -15.24 10.82 9.52
N PHE A 206 -15.33 11.33 8.29
CA PHE A 206 -14.48 12.40 7.75
C PHE A 206 -15.14 13.78 7.74
N SER A 207 -16.40 13.90 8.16
CA SER A 207 -17.20 15.14 8.03
C SER A 207 -16.63 16.35 8.77
N LYS A 208 -15.87 16.11 9.85
CA LYS A 208 -15.24 17.17 10.66
C LYS A 208 -13.83 17.55 10.18
N THR A 209 -13.22 16.73 9.32
CA THR A 209 -11.87 16.95 8.82
C THR A 209 -11.91 17.93 7.65
N LYS A 210 -11.08 18.96 7.70
CA LYS A 210 -11.01 19.97 6.64
C LYS A 210 -10.20 19.44 5.46
N THR A 211 -10.78 19.45 4.26
CA THR A 211 -10.09 19.14 3.00
C THR A 211 -10.18 20.33 2.04
N PRO A 212 -9.30 21.35 2.18
CA PRO A 212 -9.44 22.64 1.49
C PRO A 212 -9.24 22.56 -0.03
N ALA A 213 -8.58 21.51 -0.53
CA ALA A 213 -8.28 21.36 -1.95
C ALA A 213 -9.49 20.91 -2.80
N ILE A 214 -10.60 20.54 -2.16
CA ILE A 214 -11.79 20.00 -2.82
C ILE A 214 -13.08 20.68 -2.36
N THR A 215 -14.04 20.74 -3.27
CA THR A 215 -15.43 21.10 -3.02
C THR A 215 -16.17 19.99 -2.25
N PRO A 216 -17.34 20.27 -1.64
CA PRO A 216 -18.17 19.23 -0.99
C PRO A 216 -18.63 18.09 -1.93
N ALA A 217 -18.56 18.33 -3.24
CA ALA A 217 -18.83 17.34 -4.28
C ALA A 217 -17.58 16.53 -4.71
N GLY A 218 -16.47 16.67 -3.99
CA GLY A 218 -15.23 15.93 -4.24
C GLY A 218 -14.46 16.37 -5.48
N ARG A 219 -14.76 17.53 -6.09
CA ARG A 219 -14.00 18.10 -7.23
C ARG A 219 -12.97 19.11 -6.74
N LYS A 220 -11.91 19.37 -7.51
CA LYS A 220 -10.94 20.42 -7.20
C LYS A 220 -11.63 21.75 -6.87
N ASP A 221 -11.25 22.35 -5.75
CA ASP A 221 -11.65 23.72 -5.42
C ASP A 221 -10.77 24.71 -6.20
N ILE A 222 -11.40 25.62 -6.93
CA ILE A 222 -10.72 26.65 -7.74
C ILE A 222 -10.38 27.87 -6.87
N HIS A 223 -11.05 28.03 -5.74
CA HIS A 223 -10.86 29.16 -4.81
C HIS A 223 -10.67 28.66 -3.37
N PRO A 224 -9.61 27.87 -3.10
CA PRO A 224 -9.36 27.39 -1.75
C PRO A 224 -9.11 28.58 -0.83
N ILE A 225 -9.77 28.57 0.33
CA ILE A 225 -9.54 29.59 1.36
C ILE A 225 -8.11 29.41 1.89
N PRO A 226 -7.25 30.44 1.87
CA PRO A 226 -5.90 30.36 2.41
C PRO A 226 -5.94 29.91 3.86
N GLN A 227 -5.24 28.83 4.19
CA GLN A 227 -5.16 28.37 5.57
C GLN A 227 -4.19 29.24 6.37
N PRO A 228 -4.50 29.52 7.65
CA PRO A 228 -3.57 30.20 8.53
C PRO A 228 -2.28 29.39 8.68
N SER A 229 -1.16 30.08 8.94
CA SER A 229 0.16 29.43 9.13
C SER A 229 0.19 28.46 10.31
N PHE A 230 -0.73 28.60 11.25
CA PHE A 230 -0.95 27.70 12.36
C PHE A 230 -2.45 27.44 12.51
N ASP A 231 -2.86 26.18 12.46
CA ASP A 231 -4.24 25.78 12.73
C ASP A 231 -4.33 25.26 14.19
N PRO A 232 -4.97 26.00 15.12
CA PRO A 232 -5.12 25.55 16.50
C PRO A 232 -5.97 24.28 16.62
N THR A 233 -6.74 23.93 15.59
CA THR A 233 -7.56 22.71 15.55
C THR A 233 -6.74 21.44 15.25
N LEU A 234 -5.45 21.59 14.95
CA LEU A 234 -4.53 20.48 14.70
C LEU A 234 -4.40 19.52 15.89
N PHE A 235 -4.47 20.06 17.11
CA PHE A 235 -4.41 19.29 18.36
C PHE A 235 -5.79 18.84 18.87
N ASP A 236 -6.88 19.27 18.22
CA ASP A 236 -8.23 18.86 18.60
C ASP A 236 -8.54 17.49 18.00
N THR A 237 -8.48 16.46 18.85
CA THR A 237 -8.83 15.07 18.49
C THR A 237 -10.27 14.94 17.98
N GLY A 238 -11.16 15.86 18.34
CA GLY A 238 -12.54 15.92 17.87
C GLY A 238 -12.69 16.26 16.39
N THR A 239 -11.65 16.81 15.75
CA THR A 239 -11.65 17.18 14.32
C THR A 239 -11.35 16.02 13.39
N LYS A 240 -10.76 14.93 13.91
CA LYS A 240 -10.43 13.71 13.17
C LYS A 240 -11.05 12.46 13.83
N PRO A 241 -12.39 12.32 13.83
CA PRO A 241 -13.06 11.13 14.39
C PRO A 241 -12.57 9.83 13.77
N TRP A 242 -12.33 9.82 12.45
CA TRP A 242 -11.76 8.68 11.71
C TRP A 242 -10.41 8.20 12.24
N LYS A 243 -9.64 9.05 12.93
CA LYS A 243 -8.31 8.72 13.48
C LYS A 243 -8.39 8.25 14.93
N PHE A 244 -9.15 8.96 15.75
CA PHE A 244 -9.15 8.76 17.21
C PHE A 244 -10.31 7.94 17.75
N LYS A 245 -11.43 7.85 17.02
CA LYS A 245 -12.63 7.10 17.42
C LYS A 245 -12.91 5.90 16.52
N GLU A 246 -12.80 6.13 15.22
CA GLU A 246 -13.19 5.17 14.19
C GLU A 246 -11.96 4.72 13.38
N GLY A 247 -10.82 4.49 14.06
CA GLY A 247 -9.55 4.10 13.40
C GLY A 247 -9.66 2.89 12.47
N TYR A 248 -10.63 2.00 12.73
CA TYR A 248 -10.97 0.84 11.90
C TYR A 248 -11.52 1.20 10.51
N ILE A 249 -11.88 2.46 10.25
CA ILE A 249 -12.41 2.91 8.96
C ILE A 249 -11.39 2.73 7.84
N VAL A 250 -10.09 2.71 8.16
CA VAL A 250 -9.01 2.41 7.20
C VAL A 250 -9.15 1.00 6.62
N SER A 251 -9.50 0.02 7.44
CA SER A 251 -9.68 -1.38 7.03
C SER A 251 -10.94 -1.55 6.19
N ILE A 252 -12.03 -0.87 6.56
CA ILE A 252 -13.27 -0.83 5.78
C ILE A 252 -13.00 -0.24 4.39
N LEU A 253 -12.34 0.91 4.31
CA LEU A 253 -11.98 1.54 3.05
C LEU A 253 -11.05 0.66 2.22
N SER A 254 -10.02 0.08 2.83
CA SER A 254 -9.09 -0.84 2.16
C SER A 254 -9.82 -2.04 1.55
N TRP A 255 -10.76 -2.63 2.29
CA TRP A 255 -11.59 -3.69 1.76
C TRP A 255 -12.41 -3.20 0.56
N ILE A 256 -13.18 -2.12 0.68
CA ILE A 256 -14.03 -1.57 -0.39
C ILE A 256 -13.22 -1.34 -1.67
N VAL A 257 -12.10 -0.63 -1.59
CA VAL A 257 -11.35 -0.22 -2.78
C VAL A 257 -10.69 -1.39 -3.50
N THR A 258 -10.36 -2.47 -2.79
CA THR A 258 -9.81 -3.69 -3.40
C THR A 258 -10.87 -4.58 -4.04
N ARG A 259 -12.16 -4.33 -3.81
CA ARG A 259 -13.26 -5.09 -4.45
C ARG A 259 -13.63 -4.58 -5.83
N TYR A 260 -13.22 -3.36 -6.19
CA TYR A 260 -13.61 -2.79 -7.48
C TYR A 260 -12.94 -3.53 -8.65
N GLN A 261 -13.77 -3.90 -9.64
CA GLN A 261 -13.32 -4.52 -10.88
C GLN A 261 -13.25 -3.49 -12.01
N ASN A 262 -12.40 -3.71 -13.01
CA ASN A 262 -12.26 -2.82 -14.17
C ASN A 262 -13.50 -2.80 -15.07
N THR A 263 -14.28 -3.88 -15.08
CA THR A 263 -15.57 -3.98 -15.79
C THR A 263 -16.62 -3.02 -15.23
N GLU A 264 -16.46 -2.60 -13.97
CA GLU A 264 -17.45 -1.83 -13.21
C GLU A 264 -17.05 -0.35 -13.05
N TYR A 265 -16.26 0.19 -13.98
CA TYR A 265 -15.69 1.55 -13.85
C TYR A 265 -16.75 2.64 -13.67
N SER A 266 -17.96 2.48 -14.24
CA SER A 266 -19.08 3.41 -14.07
C SER A 266 -19.56 3.51 -12.61
N MET A 267 -19.60 2.38 -11.91
CA MET A 267 -19.87 2.33 -10.47
C MET A 267 -18.76 3.03 -9.68
N ILE A 268 -17.49 2.76 -10.02
CA ILE A 268 -16.35 3.41 -9.36
C ILE A 268 -16.44 4.93 -9.52
N GLU A 269 -16.75 5.43 -10.73
CA GLU A 269 -16.92 6.86 -10.98
C GLU A 269 -18.07 7.48 -10.18
N ARG A 270 -19.16 6.73 -9.95
CA ARG A 270 -20.27 7.17 -9.09
C ARG A 270 -19.86 7.26 -7.61
N HIS A 271 -19.05 6.30 -7.15
CA HIS A 271 -18.58 6.26 -5.76
C HIS A 271 -17.39 7.19 -5.51
N PHE A 272 -16.66 7.59 -6.57
CA PHE A 272 -15.43 8.37 -6.49
C PHE A 272 -15.54 9.64 -5.63
N PRO A 273 -16.60 10.48 -5.76
CA PRO A 273 -16.76 11.67 -4.91
C PRO A 273 -16.89 11.38 -3.41
N LEU A 274 -17.33 10.18 -3.03
CA LEU A 274 -17.45 9.76 -1.62
C LEU A 274 -16.12 9.23 -1.07
N LEU A 275 -15.23 8.74 -1.95
CA LEU A 275 -13.91 8.20 -1.59
C LEU A 275 -12.84 9.31 -1.51
N VAL A 276 -12.88 10.27 -2.43
CA VAL A 276 -11.84 11.32 -2.57
C VAL A 276 -11.57 12.09 -1.26
N PRO A 277 -12.58 12.58 -0.50
CA PRO A 277 -12.32 13.31 0.74
C PRO A 277 -11.60 12.45 1.79
N ALA A 278 -11.98 11.18 1.93
CA ALA A 278 -11.34 10.26 2.87
C ALA A 278 -9.88 9.98 2.46
N ILE A 279 -9.65 9.68 1.18
CA ILE A 279 -8.30 9.41 0.65
C ILE A 279 -7.39 10.63 0.83
N LEU A 280 -7.85 11.84 0.51
CA LEU A 280 -7.07 13.06 0.72
C LEU A 280 -6.82 13.34 2.21
N SER A 281 -7.82 13.13 3.07
CA SER A 281 -7.65 13.27 4.53
C SER A 281 -6.54 12.37 5.08
N PHE A 282 -6.39 11.16 4.53
CA PHE A 282 -5.27 10.27 4.88
C PHE A 282 -3.92 10.79 4.35
N ILE A 283 -3.85 11.21 3.09
CA ILE A 283 -2.61 11.71 2.45
C ILE A 283 -2.11 13.01 3.12
N ASP A 284 -3.03 13.87 3.53
CA ASP A 284 -2.73 15.16 4.14
C ASP A 284 -2.50 15.07 5.68
N ASP A 285 -2.68 13.89 6.29
CA ASP A 285 -2.42 13.73 7.74
C ASP A 285 -0.93 13.84 8.05
N GLU A 286 -0.59 14.27 9.27
CA GLU A 286 0.81 14.43 9.68
C GLU A 286 1.50 13.10 9.95
N ASN A 287 0.75 12.06 10.34
CA ASN A 287 1.31 10.77 10.70
C ASN A 287 1.59 9.92 9.44
N ILE A 288 2.80 9.39 9.37
CA ILE A 288 3.33 8.65 8.22
C ILE A 288 2.50 7.41 7.87
N ALA A 289 1.97 6.69 8.86
CA ALA A 289 1.17 5.49 8.62
C ALA A 289 -0.13 5.80 7.88
N TYR A 290 -0.78 6.91 8.24
CA TYR A 290 -2.00 7.37 7.56
C TYR A 290 -1.69 7.92 6.16
N LYS A 291 -0.59 8.66 5.97
CA LYS A 291 -0.14 9.07 4.63
C LYS A 291 0.06 7.88 3.70
N ALA A 292 0.73 6.85 4.20
CA ALA A 292 1.00 5.59 3.50
C ALA A 292 -0.30 4.83 3.15
N ALA A 293 -1.26 4.80 4.08
CA ALA A 293 -2.58 4.23 3.85
C ALA A 293 -3.31 4.98 2.74
N GLY A 294 -3.32 6.31 2.78
CA GLY A 294 -3.92 7.16 1.75
C GLY A 294 -3.33 6.91 0.36
N CYS A 295 -1.99 6.79 0.26
CA CYS A 295 -1.31 6.43 -0.98
C CYS A 295 -1.75 5.05 -1.51
N SER A 296 -1.86 4.07 -0.60
CA SER A 296 -2.27 2.70 -0.94
C SER A 296 -3.72 2.64 -1.41
N LEU A 297 -4.63 3.31 -0.71
CA LEU A 297 -6.05 3.43 -1.07
C LEU A 297 -6.21 4.10 -2.45
N LEU A 298 -5.49 5.20 -2.68
CA LEU A 298 -5.52 5.91 -3.96
C LEU A 298 -5.09 4.99 -5.11
N LYS A 299 -3.95 4.31 -4.97
CA LYS A 299 -3.46 3.35 -5.98
C LYS A 299 -4.49 2.24 -6.23
N ALA A 300 -5.12 1.71 -5.19
CA ALA A 300 -6.10 0.63 -5.30
C ALA A 300 -7.35 1.07 -6.08
N VAL A 301 -7.88 2.27 -5.82
CA VAL A 301 -9.04 2.82 -6.57
C VAL A 301 -8.68 3.15 -8.02
N LEU A 302 -7.48 3.68 -8.26
CA LEU A 302 -7.07 4.10 -9.60
C LEU A 302 -6.69 2.93 -10.51
N GLY A 303 -6.25 1.79 -9.98
CA GLY A 303 -5.84 0.63 -10.78
C GLY A 303 -6.92 0.09 -11.74
N PRO A 304 -8.17 -0.15 -11.29
CA PRO A 304 -9.29 -0.50 -12.17
C PRO A 304 -9.62 0.60 -13.19
N LEU A 305 -9.60 1.87 -12.77
CA LEU A 305 -9.89 3.04 -13.63
C LEU A 305 -8.81 3.23 -14.73
N GLU A 306 -7.55 2.98 -14.40
CA GLU A 306 -6.42 2.97 -15.35
C GLU A 306 -6.65 1.91 -16.44
N ARG A 307 -6.97 0.67 -16.03
CA ARG A 307 -7.25 -0.43 -16.96
C ARG A 307 -8.48 -0.19 -17.82
N ALA A 308 -9.51 0.43 -17.25
CA ALA A 308 -10.73 0.82 -17.96
C ALA A 308 -10.56 2.09 -18.81
N LYS A 309 -9.41 2.79 -18.70
CA LYS A 309 -9.10 4.05 -19.40
C LYS A 309 -10.11 5.17 -19.11
N SER A 310 -10.59 5.25 -17.88
CA SER A 310 -11.50 6.30 -17.44
C SER A 310 -10.85 7.69 -17.52
N ASP A 311 -11.61 8.70 -17.93
CA ASP A 311 -11.19 10.11 -17.99
C ASP A 311 -11.57 10.90 -16.73
N ILE A 312 -12.01 10.22 -15.65
CA ILE A 312 -12.52 10.84 -14.43
C ILE A 312 -11.59 11.90 -13.85
N LEU A 313 -10.27 11.65 -13.82
CA LEU A 313 -9.29 12.60 -13.30
C LEU A 313 -9.21 13.87 -14.15
N ARG A 314 -9.33 13.77 -15.47
CA ARG A 314 -9.39 14.92 -16.39
C ARG A 314 -10.69 15.70 -16.20
N ARG A 315 -11.82 15.01 -16.07
CA ARG A 315 -13.15 15.63 -15.92
C ARG A 315 -13.33 16.35 -14.58
N THR A 316 -12.68 15.87 -13.53
CA THR A 316 -12.80 16.40 -12.16
C THR A 316 -11.66 17.34 -11.76
N ASN A 317 -10.61 17.46 -12.58
CA ASN A 317 -9.37 18.19 -12.29
C ASN A 317 -8.69 17.75 -10.98
N LEU A 318 -8.91 16.49 -10.57
CA LEU A 318 -8.32 15.93 -9.36
C LEU A 318 -6.89 15.42 -9.57
N ASP A 319 -6.44 15.31 -10.81
CA ASP A 319 -5.07 14.98 -11.16
C ASP A 319 -4.06 15.92 -10.49
N SER A 320 -4.25 17.24 -10.58
CA SER A 320 -3.35 18.19 -9.92
C SER A 320 -3.45 18.09 -8.39
N VAL A 321 -4.65 17.89 -7.85
CA VAL A 321 -4.88 17.81 -6.40
C VAL A 321 -4.13 16.61 -5.80
N PHE A 322 -4.26 15.43 -6.43
CA PHE A 322 -3.54 14.25 -5.98
C PHE A 322 -2.03 14.37 -6.18
N GLN A 323 -1.58 14.94 -7.30
CA GLN A 323 -0.14 15.14 -7.52
C GLN A 323 0.46 16.08 -6.47
N ASP A 324 -0.22 17.16 -6.12
CA ASP A 324 0.30 18.13 -5.13
C ASP A 324 0.29 17.51 -3.72
N ALA A 325 -0.78 16.81 -3.32
CA ALA A 325 -0.84 16.09 -2.04
C ALA A 325 0.24 15.00 -1.93
N LEU A 326 0.45 14.20 -2.98
CA LEU A 326 1.51 13.20 -3.03
C LEU A 326 2.90 13.82 -3.07
N SER A 327 3.07 15.01 -3.67
CA SER A 327 4.36 15.71 -3.69
C SER A 327 4.88 16.00 -2.28
N HIS A 328 3.99 16.33 -1.33
CA HIS A 328 4.36 16.48 0.09
C HIS A 328 4.81 15.16 0.72
N CYS A 329 4.21 14.03 0.33
CA CYS A 329 4.66 12.70 0.78
C CYS A 329 6.05 12.38 0.23
N LEU A 330 6.32 12.70 -1.03
CA LEU A 330 7.61 12.44 -1.68
C LEU A 330 8.79 13.23 -1.09
N LEU A 331 8.50 14.29 -0.33
CA LEU A 331 9.50 15.11 0.37
C LEU A 331 9.69 14.69 1.84
N SER A 332 9.04 13.62 2.31
CA SER A 332 9.21 13.07 3.66
C SER A 332 10.48 12.23 3.75
N ILE A 333 11.64 12.90 3.69
CA ILE A 333 12.99 12.30 3.67
C ILE A 333 13.80 12.73 4.91
N PRO A 334 14.91 12.02 5.22
CA PRO A 334 15.86 12.46 6.24
C PRO A 334 16.41 13.88 5.95
N THR A 335 16.83 14.65 6.96
CA THR A 335 16.93 14.30 8.39
C THR A 335 15.64 14.48 9.20
N ILE A 336 14.60 15.06 8.61
CA ILE A 336 13.34 15.36 9.32
C ILE A 336 12.55 14.08 9.57
N THR A 337 12.46 13.20 8.56
CA THR A 337 11.78 11.91 8.67
C THR A 337 12.82 10.79 8.80
N PRO A 338 12.74 9.90 9.80
CA PRO A 338 13.66 8.77 9.93
C PRO A 338 13.66 7.86 8.70
N GLU A 339 14.82 7.27 8.35
CA GLU A 339 14.97 6.49 7.12
C GLU A 339 13.94 5.37 6.97
N LYS A 340 13.65 4.61 8.04
CA LYS A 340 12.67 3.52 8.00
C LYS A 340 11.26 4.01 7.63
N GLU A 341 10.85 5.14 8.19
CA GLU A 341 9.56 5.77 7.93
C GLU A 341 9.50 6.36 6.52
N SER A 342 10.58 7.01 6.07
CA SER A 342 10.72 7.50 4.69
C SER A 342 10.61 6.36 3.69
N VAL A 343 11.35 5.27 3.89
CA VAL A 343 11.29 4.09 3.00
C VAL A 343 9.89 3.50 2.99
N TYR A 344 9.25 3.36 4.15
CA TYR A 344 7.88 2.86 4.27
C TYR A 344 6.89 3.73 3.46
N LEU A 345 6.86 5.04 3.67
CA LEU A 345 5.97 5.95 2.95
C LEU A 345 6.25 6.01 1.45
N LEU A 346 7.51 6.21 1.08
CA LEU A 346 7.91 6.41 -0.32
C LEU A 346 7.67 5.14 -1.16
N SER A 347 7.79 3.95 -0.55
CA SER A 347 7.47 2.69 -1.23
C SER A 347 6.00 2.60 -1.70
N LEU A 348 5.11 3.40 -1.10
CA LEU A 348 3.69 3.48 -1.42
C LEU A 348 3.33 4.76 -2.18
N ALA A 349 3.98 5.88 -1.87
CA ALA A 349 3.72 7.19 -2.49
C ALA A 349 4.16 7.24 -3.96
N TYR A 350 5.33 6.68 -4.32
CA TYR A 350 5.77 6.67 -5.72
C TYR A 350 4.84 5.84 -6.62
N PRO A 351 4.47 4.59 -6.28
CA PRO A 351 3.47 3.86 -7.05
C PRO A 351 2.13 4.58 -7.18
N ALA A 352 1.69 5.30 -6.14
CA ALA A 352 0.47 6.09 -6.17
C ALA A 352 0.56 7.25 -7.17
N ILE A 353 1.64 8.04 -7.16
CA ILE A 353 1.77 9.18 -8.09
C ILE A 353 1.92 8.71 -9.55
N PHE A 354 2.64 7.61 -9.78
CA PHE A 354 2.69 7.01 -11.12
C PHE A 354 1.33 6.49 -11.57
N SER A 355 0.52 5.95 -10.66
CA SER A 355 -0.86 5.54 -10.98
C SER A 355 -1.72 6.75 -11.32
N VAL A 356 -1.64 7.87 -10.59
CA VAL A 356 -2.34 9.13 -10.93
C VAL A 356 -1.99 9.60 -12.35
N ILE A 357 -0.70 9.63 -12.70
CA ILE A 357 -0.24 10.04 -14.03
C ILE A 357 -0.73 9.05 -15.08
N ARG A 358 -0.59 7.73 -14.85
CA ARG A 358 -1.04 6.71 -15.81
C ARG A 358 -2.54 6.77 -16.01
N THR A 359 -3.36 6.85 -14.97
CA THR A 359 -4.81 7.00 -15.11
C THR A 359 -5.20 8.28 -15.84
N ARG A 360 -4.55 9.43 -15.54
CA ARG A 360 -4.83 10.70 -16.22
C ARG A 360 -4.50 10.69 -17.71
N PHE A 361 -3.49 9.92 -18.12
CA PHE A 361 -2.98 9.87 -19.49
C PHE A 361 -3.11 8.50 -20.17
N ALA A 362 -3.94 7.59 -19.64
CA ALA A 362 -4.06 6.18 -20.07
C ALA A 362 -4.46 6.01 -21.54
N PHE A 363 -5.19 7.00 -22.09
CA PHE A 363 -5.62 7.00 -23.49
C PHE A 363 -4.43 7.04 -24.47
N PHE A 364 -3.26 7.51 -24.04
CA PHE A 364 -2.16 7.89 -24.93
C PHE A 364 -0.97 6.90 -24.96
N ALA A 365 -0.92 5.93 -24.04
CA ALA A 365 0.19 4.96 -23.96
C ALA A 365 0.27 3.99 -25.16
N ASN A 366 -0.85 3.72 -25.84
CA ASN A 366 -0.90 2.74 -26.93
C ASN A 366 -0.62 3.31 -28.34
N TYR A 367 -0.31 4.60 -28.48
CA TYR A 367 -0.12 5.21 -29.80
C TYR A 367 1.20 4.82 -30.50
N LYS A 368 2.09 4.09 -29.82
CA LYS A 368 3.44 3.79 -30.31
C LYS A 368 3.68 2.31 -30.73
N GLY A 369 2.63 1.49 -30.83
CA GLY A 369 2.81 0.04 -31.08
C GLY A 369 2.07 -0.59 -32.27
N GLY A 370 1.26 0.16 -33.04
CA GLY A 370 0.51 -0.45 -34.15
C GLY A 370 0.05 0.55 -35.19
N PHE A 371 0.15 0.17 -36.46
CA PHE A 371 -0.36 0.88 -37.64
C PHE A 371 -1.90 0.99 -37.68
N SER A 372 -2.58 1.15 -36.54
CA SER A 372 -4.01 1.41 -36.51
C SER A 372 -4.25 2.91 -36.65
N LYS A 373 -4.85 3.32 -37.77
CA LYS A 373 -5.25 4.70 -38.07
C LYS A 373 -5.99 5.34 -36.87
N PRO A 374 -5.74 6.63 -36.56
CA PRO A 374 -6.53 7.38 -35.60
C PRO A 374 -8.03 7.30 -35.91
N GLN A 375 -8.87 7.00 -34.92
CA GLN A 375 -10.27 7.40 -34.99
C GLN A 375 -10.34 8.95 -34.93
N PRO A 376 -11.13 9.61 -35.80
CA PRO A 376 -10.99 11.03 -36.09
C PRO A 376 -11.85 11.93 -35.18
N THR A 377 -11.72 11.84 -33.85
CA THR A 377 -12.63 12.58 -32.95
C THR A 377 -11.98 13.50 -31.90
N LYS A 378 -10.63 13.55 -31.77
CA LYS A 378 -9.96 14.56 -30.91
C LYS A 378 -9.02 15.46 -31.73
N PRO A 379 -9.06 16.80 -31.54
CA PRO A 379 -8.17 17.71 -32.25
C PRO A 379 -6.71 17.47 -31.86
N LYS A 380 -5.82 17.33 -32.86
CA LYS A 380 -4.36 17.08 -32.70
C LYS A 380 -3.69 17.96 -31.64
N ALA A 381 -4.12 19.22 -31.52
CA ALA A 381 -3.60 20.17 -30.54
C ALA A 381 -3.86 19.78 -29.07
N GLU A 382 -4.99 19.11 -28.76
CA GLU A 382 -5.24 18.64 -27.39
C GLU A 382 -4.36 17.46 -27.01
N PHE A 383 -4.07 16.58 -27.97
CA PHE A 383 -3.17 15.44 -27.79
C PHE A 383 -1.74 15.90 -27.47
N GLU A 384 -1.24 16.87 -28.23
CA GLU A 384 0.09 17.46 -28.01
C GLU A 384 0.17 18.12 -26.63
N ARG A 385 -0.89 18.85 -26.21
CA ARG A 385 -0.97 19.46 -24.88
C ARG A 385 -0.97 18.44 -23.75
N ASP A 386 -1.80 17.40 -23.82
CA ASP A 386 -1.84 16.35 -22.77
C ASP A 386 -0.51 15.57 -22.71
N THR A 387 0.14 15.33 -23.85
CA THR A 387 1.48 14.72 -23.91
C THR A 387 2.51 15.60 -23.19
N GLN A 388 2.48 16.90 -23.45
CA GLN A 388 3.37 17.88 -22.80
C GLN A 388 3.14 17.91 -21.28
N LEU A 389 1.88 17.93 -20.83
CA LEU A 389 1.53 17.88 -19.40
C LEU A 389 2.00 16.59 -18.71
N ARG A 390 1.93 15.45 -19.40
CA ARG A 390 2.48 14.17 -18.91
C ARG A 390 3.99 14.27 -18.72
N ILE A 391 4.70 14.78 -19.73
CA ILE A 391 6.16 14.96 -19.69
C ILE A 391 6.54 15.90 -18.55
N GLU A 392 5.83 17.02 -18.37
CA GLU A 392 6.06 17.98 -17.28
C GLU A 392 5.84 17.35 -15.90
N SER A 393 4.77 16.57 -15.74
CA SER A 393 4.47 15.87 -14.48
C SER A 393 5.57 14.86 -14.12
N LEU A 394 5.98 14.02 -15.07
CA LEU A 394 7.07 13.05 -14.87
C LEU A 394 8.42 13.75 -14.66
N SER A 395 8.67 14.83 -15.39
CA SER A 395 9.86 15.66 -15.25
C SER A 395 9.98 16.27 -13.85
N ARG A 396 8.84 16.71 -13.27
CA ARG A 396 8.78 17.21 -11.90
C ARG A 396 9.18 16.12 -10.91
N ILE A 397 8.67 14.89 -11.09
CA ILE A 397 9.04 13.73 -10.27
C ILE A 397 10.55 13.45 -10.35
N VAL A 398 11.11 13.32 -11.55
CA VAL A 398 12.53 13.03 -11.73
C VAL A 398 13.40 14.10 -11.07
N ARG A 399 13.16 15.38 -11.35
CA ARG A 399 14.02 16.47 -10.87
C ARG A 399 13.84 16.74 -9.38
N HIS A 400 12.61 17.02 -8.95
CA HIS A 400 12.36 17.58 -7.62
C HIS A 400 12.14 16.52 -6.55
N HIS A 401 11.70 15.31 -6.93
CA HIS A 401 11.32 14.28 -5.96
C HIS A 401 12.26 13.07 -5.96
N ILE A 402 12.96 12.78 -7.04
CA ILE A 402 13.90 11.63 -7.10
C ILE A 402 15.35 12.11 -7.05
N ILE A 403 15.81 12.85 -8.06
CA ILE A 403 17.22 13.30 -8.15
C ILE A 403 17.55 14.21 -6.97
N SER A 404 16.73 15.23 -6.70
CA SER A 404 16.93 16.12 -5.56
C SER A 404 17.00 15.37 -4.22
N SER A 405 16.06 14.46 -3.97
CA SER A 405 16.03 13.64 -2.75
C SER A 405 17.24 12.72 -2.64
N TYR A 406 17.68 12.14 -3.76
CA TYR A 406 18.86 11.28 -3.80
C TYR A 406 20.13 12.08 -3.47
N LEU A 407 20.30 13.25 -4.08
CA LEU A 407 21.44 14.15 -3.84
C LEU A 407 21.42 14.78 -2.44
N HIS A 408 20.25 14.88 -1.80
CA HIS A 408 20.13 15.34 -0.43
C HIS A 408 20.53 14.25 0.58
N THR A 409 20.07 13.03 0.35
CA THR A 409 20.23 11.89 1.28
C THR A 409 21.50 11.08 1.02
N SER A 410 22.12 11.26 -0.15
CA SER A 410 23.36 10.66 -0.58
C SER A 410 24.26 11.74 -1.15
N SER A 411 25.56 11.65 -0.91
CA SER A 411 26.55 12.52 -1.53
C SER A 411 27.32 11.74 -2.60
N PRO A 412 26.78 11.60 -3.83
CA PRO A 412 27.48 10.93 -4.92
C PRO A 412 28.71 11.69 -5.39
N ARG A 413 28.78 13.00 -5.13
CA ARG A 413 29.94 13.83 -5.43
C ARG A 413 30.76 14.06 -4.16
N PRO A 414 32.09 13.85 -4.21
CA PRO A 414 32.98 14.25 -3.14
C PRO A 414 32.87 15.77 -2.91
N THR A 415 32.65 16.23 -1.67
CA THR A 415 32.77 17.65 -1.33
C THR A 415 34.24 18.06 -1.36
N GLU A 416 34.56 19.36 -1.37
CA GLU A 416 35.96 19.83 -1.37
C GLU A 416 36.82 19.20 -0.25
N ASP A 417 36.17 18.76 0.85
CA ASP A 417 36.81 18.15 2.03
C ASP A 417 36.77 16.61 2.07
N THR A 418 36.02 15.93 1.19
CA THR A 418 35.91 14.46 1.19
C THR A 418 36.12 13.92 -0.20
N SER A 419 37.06 13.00 -0.42
CA SER A 419 37.34 12.42 -1.74
C SER A 419 36.43 11.24 -2.11
N ILE A 420 35.45 10.89 -1.27
CA ILE A 420 34.67 9.66 -1.38
C ILE A 420 33.16 9.94 -1.34
N SER A 421 32.41 9.30 -2.24
CA SER A 421 30.95 9.33 -2.24
C SER A 421 30.37 8.66 -0.98
N SER A 422 29.38 9.30 -0.34
CA SER A 422 28.77 8.84 0.91
C SER A 422 27.30 8.49 0.75
N TYR A 423 26.89 7.36 1.30
CA TYR A 423 25.52 6.83 1.21
C TYR A 423 25.02 6.43 2.60
N PRO A 424 24.69 7.41 3.47
CA PRO A 424 24.28 7.14 4.85
C PRO A 424 22.95 6.40 4.95
N HIS A 425 22.11 6.46 3.91
CA HIS A 425 20.77 5.87 3.86
C HIS A 425 20.62 4.89 2.67
N PRO A 426 21.36 3.77 2.66
CA PRO A 426 21.44 2.90 1.48
C PRO A 426 20.09 2.25 1.11
N LEU A 427 19.19 2.02 2.06
CA LEU A 427 17.84 1.49 1.79
C LEU A 427 17.02 2.52 1.01
N LEU A 428 17.05 3.77 1.46
CA LEU A 428 16.37 4.87 0.79
C LEU A 428 16.97 5.16 -0.59
N SER A 429 18.30 5.23 -0.71
CA SER A 429 18.98 5.41 -1.99
C SER A 429 18.58 4.32 -2.99
N THR A 430 18.50 3.06 -2.55
CA THR A 430 18.07 1.94 -3.37
C THR A 430 16.64 2.09 -3.86
N LEU A 431 15.72 2.50 -2.97
CA LEU A 431 14.34 2.78 -3.34
C LEU A 431 14.29 3.88 -4.40
N LEU A 432 14.97 5.01 -4.17
CA LEU A 432 14.99 6.15 -5.10
C LEU A 432 15.52 5.77 -6.49
N LEU A 433 16.56 4.94 -6.59
CA LEU A 433 17.06 4.46 -7.89
C LEU A 433 16.05 3.56 -8.61
N LYS A 434 15.33 2.69 -7.88
CA LYS A 434 14.25 1.89 -8.48
C LYS A 434 13.14 2.79 -9.03
N GLN A 435 12.79 3.86 -8.33
CA GLN A 435 11.80 4.83 -8.83
C GLN A 435 12.34 5.67 -9.98
N LEU A 436 13.64 5.98 -10.01
CA LEU A 436 14.28 6.65 -11.13
C LEU A 436 14.19 5.80 -12.40
N ALA A 437 14.44 4.48 -12.29
CA ALA A 437 14.33 3.54 -13.40
C ALA A 437 12.91 3.53 -13.99
N GLU A 438 11.88 3.47 -13.15
CA GLU A 438 10.47 3.56 -13.56
C GLU A 438 10.14 4.90 -14.22
N ALA A 439 10.63 6.01 -13.65
CA ALA A 439 10.41 7.35 -14.19
C ALA A 439 11.07 7.54 -15.57
N VAL A 440 12.31 7.05 -15.74
CA VAL A 440 13.03 7.06 -17.02
C VAL A 440 12.29 6.21 -18.06
N SER A 441 11.83 5.03 -17.67
CA SER A 441 11.04 4.16 -18.56
C SER A 441 9.71 4.81 -18.96
N SER A 442 9.08 5.55 -18.04
CA SER A 442 7.86 6.31 -18.31
C SER A 442 8.08 7.56 -19.18
N LEU A 443 9.22 8.24 -19.05
CA LEU A 443 9.58 9.40 -19.86
C LEU A 443 10.05 9.03 -21.27
N GLU A 444 10.53 7.81 -21.47
CA GLU A 444 11.08 7.32 -22.74
C GLU A 444 12.22 8.26 -23.23
N ILE A 445 12.23 8.61 -24.52
CA ILE A 445 13.26 9.47 -25.13
C ILE A 445 13.38 10.85 -24.47
N GLU A 446 12.34 11.35 -23.81
CA GLU A 446 12.36 12.63 -23.10
C GLU A 446 13.28 12.59 -21.86
N ALA A 447 13.60 11.39 -21.35
CA ALA A 447 14.57 11.21 -20.27
C ALA A 447 15.99 11.63 -20.68
N THR A 448 16.28 11.74 -21.97
CA THR A 448 17.60 12.18 -22.48
C THR A 448 18.01 13.57 -21.96
N LYS A 449 17.04 14.42 -21.58
CA LYS A 449 17.26 15.74 -20.99
C LYS A 449 17.96 15.68 -19.63
N TYR A 450 17.89 14.53 -18.94
CA TYR A 450 18.39 14.34 -17.58
C TYR A 450 19.69 13.54 -17.53
N LEU A 451 20.25 13.11 -18.67
CA LEU A 451 21.47 12.29 -18.69
C LEU A 451 22.64 12.94 -17.94
N GLN A 452 22.75 14.27 -18.01
CA GLN A 452 23.81 15.02 -17.32
C GLN A 452 23.76 14.89 -15.80
N ASP A 453 22.59 14.68 -15.23
CA ASP A 453 22.42 14.49 -13.79
C ASP A 453 22.39 13.00 -13.43
N VAL A 454 21.72 12.19 -14.26
CA VAL A 454 21.49 10.76 -14.02
C VAL A 454 22.76 9.94 -14.20
N VAL A 455 23.52 10.14 -15.29
CA VAL A 455 24.70 9.28 -15.56
C VAL A 455 25.77 9.46 -14.47
N PRO A 456 26.18 10.68 -14.08
CA PRO A 456 27.16 10.83 -13.01
C PRO A 456 26.67 10.29 -11.66
N LEU A 457 25.37 10.43 -11.36
CA LEU A 457 24.74 9.89 -10.14
C LEU A 457 24.82 8.36 -10.10
N LEU A 458 24.53 7.69 -11.22
CA LEU A 458 24.65 6.23 -11.30
C LEU A 458 26.11 5.76 -11.33
N SER A 459 27.00 6.49 -12.02
CA SER A 459 28.42 6.16 -12.14
C SER A 459 29.05 6.19 -10.76
N SER A 460 28.87 7.28 -10.01
CA SER A 460 29.37 7.42 -8.63
C SER A 460 28.86 6.33 -7.69
N THR A 461 27.61 5.88 -7.88
CA THR A 461 27.04 4.79 -7.08
C THR A 461 27.73 3.47 -7.36
N LEU A 462 27.95 3.12 -8.64
CA LEU A 462 28.70 1.91 -9.02
C LEU A 462 30.19 2.02 -8.67
N THR A 463 30.76 3.21 -8.72
CA THR A 463 32.17 3.47 -8.38
C THR A 463 32.39 3.80 -6.89
N ASN A 464 31.41 3.61 -6.01
CA ASN A 464 31.61 3.73 -4.57
C ASN A 464 32.57 2.64 -4.04
N PRO A 465 33.71 2.98 -3.40
CA PRO A 465 34.65 2.00 -2.85
C PRO A 465 34.02 1.08 -1.79
N PHE A 466 32.98 1.55 -1.08
CA PHE A 466 32.26 0.77 -0.07
C PHE A 466 30.97 0.14 -0.59
N GLY A 467 30.73 0.18 -1.91
CA GLY A 467 29.46 -0.28 -2.50
C GLY A 467 29.12 -1.74 -2.19
N LEU A 468 30.13 -2.61 -2.02
CA LEU A 468 29.94 -4.02 -1.70
C LEU A 468 29.41 -4.27 -0.27
N ALA A 469 29.46 -3.27 0.61
CA ALA A 469 28.83 -3.37 1.94
C ALA A 469 27.30 -3.44 1.86
N TYR A 470 26.70 -2.94 0.77
CA TYR A 470 25.27 -3.02 0.52
C TYR A 470 24.98 -3.18 -0.98
N ILE A 471 25.10 -4.43 -1.44
CA ILE A 471 24.95 -4.83 -2.85
C ILE A 471 23.60 -4.43 -3.49
N PRO A 472 22.44 -4.45 -2.80
CA PRO A 472 21.17 -4.09 -3.42
C PRO A 472 21.14 -2.68 -4.02
N LEU A 473 21.93 -1.74 -3.49
CA LEU A 473 22.08 -0.39 -4.05
C LEU A 473 22.77 -0.43 -5.43
N LEU A 474 23.83 -1.24 -5.57
CA LEU A 474 24.54 -1.42 -6.83
C LEU A 474 23.67 -2.11 -7.88
N ILE A 475 22.88 -3.11 -7.47
CA ILE A 475 21.90 -3.77 -8.35
C ILE A 475 20.87 -2.75 -8.84
N ALA A 476 20.31 -1.93 -7.95
CA ALA A 476 19.34 -0.90 -8.34
C ALA A 476 19.96 0.16 -9.27
N ALA A 477 21.21 0.55 -9.06
CA ALA A 477 21.94 1.44 -9.97
C ALA A 477 22.12 0.81 -11.35
N GLY A 478 22.51 -0.47 -11.41
CA GLY A 478 22.63 -1.22 -12.66
C GLY A 478 21.29 -1.36 -13.40
N GLN A 479 20.21 -1.69 -12.70
CA GLN A 479 18.86 -1.73 -13.28
C GLN A 479 18.40 -0.36 -13.79
N CYS A 480 18.71 0.72 -13.07
CA CYS A 480 18.44 2.07 -13.53
C CYS A 480 19.24 2.41 -14.81
N TYR A 481 20.49 1.96 -14.91
CA TYR A 481 21.23 2.07 -16.17
C TYR A 481 20.60 1.28 -17.31
N GLN A 482 20.05 0.09 -17.07
CA GLN A 482 19.33 -0.66 -18.11
C GLN A 482 18.17 0.17 -18.66
N SER A 483 17.36 0.79 -17.78
CA SER A 483 16.29 1.70 -18.20
C SER A 483 16.82 2.92 -18.97
N VAL A 484 17.93 3.52 -18.53
CA VAL A 484 18.57 4.65 -19.24
C VAL A 484 19.04 4.22 -20.63
N ILE A 485 19.72 3.08 -20.74
CA ILE A 485 20.24 2.56 -22.01
C ILE A 485 19.10 2.30 -22.99
N LEU A 486 18.05 1.60 -22.55
CA LEU A 486 16.91 1.23 -23.40
C LEU A 486 16.10 2.45 -23.91
N ASN A 487 16.02 3.53 -23.12
CA ASN A 487 15.18 4.68 -23.45
C ASN A 487 15.95 5.88 -24.02
N CYS A 488 17.23 6.02 -23.68
CA CYS A 488 18.07 7.17 -24.04
C CYS A 488 19.17 6.83 -25.06
N TRP A 489 19.15 5.63 -25.64
CA TRP A 489 20.13 5.17 -26.62
C TRP A 489 20.50 6.19 -27.72
N PRO A 490 19.59 7.03 -28.29
CA PRO A 490 19.95 7.95 -29.37
C PRO A 490 20.93 9.05 -28.97
N ARG A 491 21.10 9.31 -27.66
CA ARG A 491 21.99 10.35 -27.12
C ARG A 491 23.02 9.79 -26.14
N LEU A 492 23.18 8.46 -26.09
CA LEU A 492 24.02 7.80 -25.09
C LEU A 492 25.49 7.72 -25.49
N SER A 493 25.83 7.89 -26.77
CA SER A 493 27.21 7.78 -27.29
C SER A 493 28.23 8.64 -26.54
N ARG A 494 27.84 9.86 -26.12
CA ARG A 494 28.67 10.75 -25.29
C ARG A 494 28.98 10.17 -23.91
N TRP A 495 28.06 9.43 -23.32
CA TRP A 495 28.10 8.93 -21.95
C TRP A 495 28.64 7.49 -21.86
N ARG A 496 28.89 6.84 -23.00
CA ARG A 496 29.33 5.44 -23.08
C ARG A 496 30.57 5.17 -22.22
N GLY A 497 31.58 6.03 -22.30
CA GLY A 497 32.82 5.89 -21.52
C GLY A 497 32.56 5.93 -20.00
N ASP A 498 31.75 6.89 -19.53
CA ASP A 498 31.42 7.02 -18.10
C ASP A 498 30.62 5.82 -17.57
N ILE A 499 29.72 5.28 -18.40
CA ILE A 499 28.93 4.09 -18.07
C ILE A 499 29.83 2.86 -17.99
N LEU A 500 30.71 2.65 -18.99
CA LEU A 500 31.65 1.53 -19.00
C LEU A 500 32.66 1.61 -17.85
N ALA A 501 33.17 2.80 -17.56
CA ALA A 501 34.07 3.01 -16.43
C ALA A 501 33.39 2.62 -15.10
N GLY A 502 32.12 3.00 -14.91
CA GLY A 502 31.33 2.62 -13.74
C GLY A 502 31.12 1.10 -13.64
N ILE A 503 30.73 0.46 -14.74
CA ILE A 503 30.51 -0.99 -14.82
C ILE A 503 31.81 -1.76 -14.52
N CYS A 504 32.91 -1.41 -15.19
CA CYS A 504 34.20 -2.09 -15.03
C CYS A 504 34.74 -1.90 -13.61
N THR A 505 34.67 -0.70 -13.05
CA THR A 505 35.14 -0.44 -11.68
C THR A 505 34.35 -1.27 -10.66
N CYS A 506 33.03 -1.36 -10.80
CA CYS A 506 32.20 -2.19 -9.93
C CYS A 506 32.54 -3.68 -10.06
N TRP A 507 32.78 -4.15 -11.29
CA TRP A 507 33.20 -5.52 -11.55
C TRP A 507 34.56 -5.87 -10.96
N LEU A 508 35.57 -5.01 -11.14
CA LEU A 508 36.91 -5.24 -10.61
C LEU A 508 36.87 -5.39 -9.08
N ARG A 509 36.07 -4.59 -8.38
CA ARG A 509 35.88 -4.75 -6.93
C ARG A 509 35.24 -6.07 -6.53
N LEU A 510 34.31 -6.59 -7.34
CA LEU A 510 33.75 -7.94 -7.13
C LEU A 510 34.79 -9.05 -7.34
N CYS A 511 35.84 -8.79 -8.10
CA CYS A 511 36.98 -9.69 -8.22
C CYS A 511 37.94 -9.53 -7.03
N ASP A 512 38.29 -8.29 -6.68
CA ASP A 512 39.18 -7.98 -5.55
C ASP A 512 38.67 -8.61 -4.24
N ASP A 513 37.38 -8.46 -3.94
CA ASP A 513 36.75 -9.01 -2.73
C ASP A 513 36.72 -10.56 -2.71
N LYS A 514 36.85 -11.22 -3.87
CA LYS A 514 37.03 -12.69 -3.95
C LYS A 514 38.49 -13.09 -3.70
N GLU A 515 39.45 -12.28 -4.11
CA GLU A 515 40.88 -12.51 -3.94
C GLU A 515 41.32 -12.27 -2.48
N ASP A 516 40.73 -11.28 -1.79
CA ASP A 516 41.06 -10.89 -0.41
C ASP A 516 40.54 -11.83 0.71
N GLY A 517 39.87 -12.94 0.38
CA GLY A 517 39.84 -14.12 1.26
C GLY A 517 39.00 -14.05 2.56
N ILE A 518 37.91 -13.28 2.63
CA ILE A 518 36.95 -13.37 3.77
C ILE A 518 35.85 -14.43 3.54
N PHE A 519 35.67 -14.94 2.31
CA PHE A 519 34.57 -15.86 1.96
C PHE A 519 35.00 -17.07 1.10
N SER A 520 36.22 -17.61 1.28
CA SER A 520 36.76 -18.67 0.42
C SER A 520 36.02 -20.02 0.44
N ASN A 521 34.98 -20.22 1.26
CA ASN A 521 34.22 -21.48 1.36
C ASN A 521 32.70 -21.31 1.57
N LYS A 522 32.11 -20.14 1.27
CA LYS A 522 30.64 -19.98 1.24
C LYS A 522 30.17 -19.86 -0.20
N GLU A 523 29.06 -20.52 -0.53
CA GLU A 523 28.33 -20.28 -1.78
C GLU A 523 28.22 -18.77 -2.03
N GLU A 524 28.53 -18.34 -3.25
CA GLU A 524 28.45 -16.94 -3.63
C GLU A 524 27.05 -16.42 -3.30
N SER A 525 26.97 -15.35 -2.50
CA SER A 525 25.68 -14.75 -2.11
C SER A 525 24.84 -14.47 -3.37
N ASP A 526 23.55 -14.80 -3.33
CA ASP A 526 22.62 -14.62 -4.45
C ASP A 526 22.70 -13.19 -5.05
N ASP A 527 22.77 -12.18 -4.18
CA ASP A 527 22.97 -10.77 -4.56
C ASP A 527 24.23 -10.51 -5.41
N ARG A 528 25.35 -11.21 -5.17
CA ARG A 528 26.59 -11.04 -5.95
C ARG A 528 26.45 -11.64 -7.34
N VAL A 529 25.84 -12.82 -7.43
CA VAL A 529 25.51 -13.45 -8.71
C VAL A 529 24.56 -12.57 -9.51
N GLN A 530 23.53 -12.04 -8.85
CA GLN A 530 22.58 -11.10 -9.47
C GLN A 530 23.28 -9.83 -9.95
N LEU A 531 24.15 -9.22 -9.14
CA LEU A 531 24.90 -8.02 -9.55
C LEU A 531 25.78 -8.30 -10.77
N ARG A 532 26.49 -9.43 -10.79
CA ARG A 532 27.29 -9.85 -11.96
C ARG A 532 26.42 -9.95 -13.21
N SER A 533 25.29 -10.65 -13.13
CA SER A 533 24.36 -10.78 -14.26
C SER A 533 23.85 -9.43 -14.76
N VAL A 534 23.52 -8.50 -13.86
CA VAL A 534 23.09 -7.14 -14.23
C VAL A 534 24.19 -6.38 -14.96
N LEU A 535 25.44 -6.41 -14.45
CA LEU A 535 26.59 -5.74 -15.08
C LEU A 535 26.91 -6.32 -16.47
N GLN A 536 26.87 -7.64 -16.62
CA GLN A 536 27.05 -8.31 -17.90
C GLN A 536 25.92 -7.93 -18.89
N GLY A 537 24.67 -7.93 -18.42
CA GLY A 537 23.52 -7.50 -19.22
C GLY A 537 23.64 -6.05 -19.70
N LEU A 538 24.22 -5.15 -18.92
CA LEU A 538 24.48 -3.77 -19.34
C LEU A 538 25.48 -3.70 -20.50
N VAL A 539 26.56 -4.48 -20.45
CA VAL A 539 27.55 -4.52 -21.54
C VAL A 539 26.91 -5.06 -22.82
N VAL A 540 26.10 -6.11 -22.72
CA VAL A 540 25.35 -6.67 -23.86
C VAL A 540 24.41 -5.62 -24.47
N LEU A 541 23.68 -4.87 -23.64
CA LEU A 541 22.81 -3.80 -24.13
C LEU A 541 23.59 -2.68 -24.82
N LEU A 542 24.76 -2.30 -24.30
CA LEU A 542 25.63 -1.29 -24.93
C LEU A 542 26.14 -1.78 -26.29
N LYS A 543 26.59 -3.04 -26.40
CA LYS A 543 26.98 -3.64 -27.69
C LYS A 543 25.84 -3.61 -28.70
N ALA A 544 24.61 -3.91 -28.26
CA ALA A 544 23.43 -3.96 -29.12
C ALA A 544 23.01 -2.58 -29.67
N ILE A 545 23.36 -1.48 -29.01
CA ILE A 545 23.02 -0.12 -29.45
C ILE A 545 24.04 0.44 -30.43
N GLU A 546 25.30 0.02 -30.35
CA GLU A 546 26.41 0.50 -31.18
C GLU A 546 26.52 -0.22 -32.54
N LEU A 547 25.40 -0.67 -33.12
CA LEU A 547 25.36 -1.46 -34.38
C LEU A 547 26.11 -0.79 -35.55
N GLU A 548 26.13 0.54 -35.62
CA GLU A 548 26.82 1.29 -36.68
C GLU A 548 28.35 1.39 -36.49
N LYS A 549 28.85 1.20 -35.26
CA LYS A 549 30.28 1.30 -34.88
C LYS A 549 30.78 0.05 -34.16
N ALA A 550 30.13 -1.09 -34.37
CA ALA A 550 30.36 -2.31 -33.62
C ALA A 550 31.84 -2.75 -33.64
N ALA A 551 32.51 -2.65 -34.80
CA ALA A 551 33.91 -3.02 -34.95
C ALA A 551 34.86 -2.14 -34.12
N ASP A 552 34.65 -0.81 -34.12
CA ASP A 552 35.47 0.11 -33.31
C ASP A 552 35.25 -0.11 -31.81
N PHE A 553 34.00 -0.42 -31.44
CA PHE A 553 33.64 -0.66 -30.05
C PHE A 553 34.22 -2.00 -29.53
N GLU A 554 34.19 -3.07 -30.33
CA GLU A 554 34.82 -4.35 -29.96
C GLU A 554 36.33 -4.23 -29.76
N ILE A 555 37.01 -3.43 -30.60
CA ILE A 555 38.45 -3.16 -30.44
C ILE A 555 38.73 -2.43 -29.12
N GLU A 556 37.90 -1.43 -28.77
CA GLU A 556 38.02 -0.70 -27.51
C GLU A 556 37.83 -1.64 -26.30
N LEU A 557 36.82 -2.49 -26.32
CA LEU A 557 36.58 -3.48 -25.27
C LEU A 557 37.75 -4.46 -25.12
N LYS A 558 38.30 -4.94 -26.24
CA LYS A 558 39.47 -5.82 -26.23
C LYS A 558 40.70 -5.13 -25.63
N THR A 559 40.92 -3.87 -25.98
CA THR A 559 42.02 -3.06 -25.41
C THR A 559 41.89 -2.93 -23.89
N MET A 560 40.67 -2.82 -23.36
CA MET A 560 40.44 -2.80 -21.90
C MET A 560 40.73 -4.16 -21.24
N VAL A 561 40.39 -5.27 -21.89
CA VAL A 561 40.71 -6.62 -21.38
C VAL A 561 42.21 -6.88 -21.42
N ASP A 562 42.90 -6.41 -22.47
CA ASP A 562 44.36 -6.49 -22.56
C ASP A 562 45.05 -5.69 -21.42
N ALA A 563 44.39 -4.64 -20.91
CA ALA A 563 44.87 -3.86 -19.77
C ALA A 563 44.59 -4.52 -18.40
N ASP A 564 43.46 -5.22 -18.24
CA ASP A 564 43.13 -6.03 -17.04
C ASP A 564 42.34 -7.29 -17.43
N ALA A 565 43.00 -8.44 -17.35
CA ALA A 565 42.43 -9.74 -17.75
C ALA A 565 41.17 -10.13 -16.94
N ARG A 566 40.96 -9.56 -15.75
CA ARG A 566 39.77 -9.85 -14.92
C ARG A 566 38.48 -9.35 -15.56
N LEU A 567 38.58 -8.44 -16.54
CA LEU A 567 37.45 -7.90 -17.31
C LEU A 567 37.01 -8.83 -18.45
N GLU A 568 37.77 -9.88 -18.79
CA GLU A 568 37.47 -10.77 -19.92
C GLU A 568 36.04 -11.35 -19.83
N SER A 569 35.71 -11.89 -18.66
CA SER A 569 34.39 -12.48 -18.36
C SER A 569 33.23 -11.46 -18.23
N LEU A 570 33.52 -10.17 -18.31
CA LEU A 570 32.53 -9.08 -18.34
C LEU A 570 32.36 -8.52 -19.76
N LEU A 571 33.46 -8.29 -20.47
CA LEU A 571 33.48 -7.52 -21.72
C LEU A 571 33.41 -8.38 -22.98
N LEU A 572 33.91 -9.62 -22.95
CA LEU A 572 33.93 -10.54 -24.11
C LEU A 572 32.81 -11.59 -24.09
N ILE A 573 31.67 -11.23 -23.50
CA ILE A 573 30.44 -12.05 -23.46
C ILE A 573 29.69 -11.98 -24.79
#